data_AF-A0A2H0A0C0-F1
#
_entry.id   AF-A0A2H0A0C0-F1
#
_cell.length_a   1.000
_cell.length_b   1.000
_cell.length_c   1.000
_cell.angle_alpha   90.00
_cell.angle_beta   90.00
_cell.angle_gamma   90.00
#
_symmetry.space_group_name_H-M   'P 1'
#
loop_
_entity.id
_entity.type
_entity.pdbx_description
1 polymer ?
#
loop_
_entity_poly.entity_id
_entity_poly.type
_entity_poly.pdbx_seq_one_letter_code
_entity_poly.pdbx_strand_id
1 'polypeptide(L)'
;MIGRYALVDPFLPAAIKAGKNDAENKKEKMKAFHDDLYDAYSRTLNGPAHFMDRMKGLMVSFVLAFAENKAAEKAVKKARTPDQYRTAADRFFAETEWGL
;
A
#
# COMPACT_ATOMS: atom_id res chain seq x y z
N MET A 1 9.50 -15.53 13.05
CA MET A 1 8.30 -14.65 13.03
C MET A 1 8.52 -13.59 11.97
N ILE A 2 7.59 -13.41 11.01
CA ILE A 2 7.67 -12.30 10.05
C ILE A 2 6.83 -11.16 10.62
N GLY A 3 7.46 -10.02 10.89
CA GLY A 3 6.82 -8.85 11.50
C GLY A 3 6.41 -7.81 10.46
N ARG A 4 6.75 -6.54 10.70
CA ARG A 4 6.40 -5.39 9.85
C ARG A 4 6.83 -5.53 8.39
N TYR A 5 7.89 -6.30 8.11
CA TYR A 5 8.37 -6.49 6.74
C TYR A 5 7.38 -7.27 5.86
N ALA A 6 6.47 -8.08 6.42
CA ALA A 6 5.38 -8.69 5.64
C ALA A 6 4.39 -7.65 5.09
N LEU A 7 4.33 -6.45 5.68
CA LEU A 7 3.53 -5.34 5.15
C LEU A 7 4.27 -4.60 4.03
N VAL A 8 5.61 -4.66 4.00
CA VAL A 8 6.43 -4.06 2.95
C VAL A 8 6.45 -5.01 1.75
N ASP A 9 6.84 -6.26 1.97
CA ASP A 9 6.84 -7.30 0.95
C ASP A 9 5.84 -8.42 1.33
N PRO A 10 4.59 -8.37 0.85
CA PRO A 10 3.59 -9.41 1.11
C PRO A 10 3.92 -10.73 0.41
N PHE A 11 4.88 -10.75 -0.53
CA PHE A 11 5.34 -11.94 -1.23
C PHE A 11 6.47 -12.66 -0.48
N LEU A 12 7.08 -12.00 0.52
CA LEU A 12 8.17 -12.54 1.32
C LEU A 12 7.87 -13.91 1.95
N PRO A 13 6.67 -14.18 2.51
CA PRO A 13 6.38 -15.51 3.08
C PRO A 13 6.42 -16.62 2.03
N ALA A 14 5.90 -16.35 0.83
CA ALA A 14 5.93 -17.31 -0.29
C ALA A 14 7.36 -17.51 -0.79
N ALA A 15 8.14 -16.41 -0.89
CA ALA A 15 9.53 -16.47 -1.33
C ALA A 15 10.42 -17.26 -0.36
N ILE A 16 10.23 -17.09 0.96
CA ILE A 16 10.93 -17.88 1.99
C ILE A 16 10.61 -19.37 1.84
N LYS A 17 9.35 -19.71 1.59
CA LYS A 17 8.92 -21.11 1.44
C LYS A 17 9.46 -21.75 0.15
N ALA A 18 9.50 -21.01 -0.95
CA ALA A 18 9.93 -21.51 -2.25
C ALA A 18 11.45 -21.40 -2.50
N GLY A 19 12.18 -20.64 -1.68
CA GLY A 19 13.61 -20.34 -1.88
C GLY A 19 13.90 -19.38 -3.04
N LYS A 20 12.87 -18.78 -3.65
CA LYS A 20 12.96 -17.82 -4.76
C LYS A 20 11.77 -16.88 -4.73
N ASN A 21 11.95 -15.65 -5.24
CA ASN A 21 10.86 -14.69 -5.41
C ASN A 21 10.39 -14.71 -6.87
N ASP A 22 9.32 -15.45 -7.16
CA ASP A 22 8.72 -15.63 -8.49
C ASP A 22 7.35 -14.92 -8.61
N ALA A 23 7.04 -14.01 -7.69
CA ALA A 23 5.80 -13.27 -7.75
C ALA A 23 5.80 -12.32 -8.96
N GLU A 24 4.95 -12.62 -9.94
CA GLU A 24 4.65 -11.74 -11.05
C GLU A 24 3.56 -10.73 -10.67
N ASN A 25 3.51 -9.61 -11.42
CA ASN A 25 2.51 -8.56 -11.27
C ASN A 25 2.41 -8.03 -9.83
N LYS A 26 3.58 -7.82 -9.18
CA LYS A 26 3.67 -7.43 -7.77
C LYS A 26 2.98 -6.10 -7.51
N LYS A 27 3.14 -5.12 -8.41
CA LYS A 27 2.50 -3.80 -8.34
C LYS A 27 0.98 -3.92 -8.39
N GLU A 28 0.46 -4.70 -9.33
CA GLU A 28 -0.97 -4.91 -9.54
C GLU A 28 -1.59 -5.65 -8.36
N LYS A 29 -0.92 -6.69 -7.86
CA LYS A 29 -1.35 -7.44 -6.66
C LYS A 29 -1.33 -6.56 -5.40
N MET A 30 -0.31 -5.71 -5.23
CA MET A 30 -0.24 -4.77 -4.13
C MET A 30 -1.35 -3.72 -4.22
N LYS A 31 -1.65 -3.20 -5.43
CA LYS A 31 -2.76 -2.26 -5.63
C LYS A 31 -4.09 -2.92 -5.28
N ALA A 32 -4.35 -4.13 -5.77
CA ALA A 32 -5.56 -4.86 -5.45
C ALA A 32 -5.71 -5.08 -3.94
N PHE A 33 -4.63 -5.46 -3.26
CA PHE A 33 -4.62 -5.61 -1.81
C PHE A 33 -4.89 -4.28 -1.07
N HIS A 34 -4.29 -3.18 -1.53
CA HIS A 34 -4.59 -1.85 -1.00
C HIS A 34 -6.06 -1.48 -1.17
N ASP A 35 -6.63 -1.74 -2.35
CA ASP A 35 -8.03 -1.40 -2.68
C ASP A 35 -9.01 -2.25 -1.83
N ASP A 36 -8.73 -3.53 -1.62
CA ASP A 36 -9.49 -4.40 -0.72
C ASP A 36 -9.49 -3.89 0.73
N LEU A 37 -8.32 -3.43 1.21
CA LEU A 37 -8.20 -2.83 2.55
C LEU A 37 -8.96 -1.51 2.66
N TYR A 38 -8.87 -0.66 1.64
CA TYR A 38 -9.62 0.59 1.57
C TYR A 38 -11.13 0.32 1.68
N ASP A 39 -11.64 -0.60 0.88
CA ASP A 39 -13.04 -0.99 0.87
C ASP A 39 -13.49 -1.59 2.20
N ALA A 40 -12.71 -2.53 2.76
CA ALA A 40 -13.04 -3.16 4.03
C ALA A 40 -13.04 -2.14 5.18
N TYR A 41 -12.05 -1.27 5.26
CA TYR A 41 -11.94 -0.28 6.32
C TYR A 41 -12.96 0.85 6.19
N SER A 42 -13.34 1.24 4.97
CA SER A 42 -14.39 2.25 4.78
C SER A 42 -15.75 1.82 5.34
N ARG A 43 -16.00 0.50 5.39
CA ARG A 43 -17.24 -0.10 5.92
C ARG A 43 -17.18 -0.42 7.40
N THR A 44 -15.99 -0.65 7.95
CA THR A 44 -15.82 -1.17 9.33
C THR A 44 -15.31 -0.14 10.33
N LEU A 45 -14.58 0.88 9.89
CA LEU A 45 -14.07 1.92 10.79
C LEU A 45 -15.08 3.07 10.91
N ASN A 46 -15.45 3.37 12.15
CA ASN A 46 -16.36 4.45 12.46
C ASN A 46 -15.68 5.80 12.21
N GLY A 47 -16.24 6.62 11.32
CA GLY A 47 -15.80 8.00 11.11
C GLY A 47 -14.58 8.17 10.19
N PRO A 48 -14.55 9.25 9.40
CA PRO A 48 -13.54 9.44 8.33
C PRO A 48 -12.11 9.62 8.86
N ALA A 49 -11.92 10.10 10.09
CA ALA A 49 -10.59 10.29 10.67
C ALA A 49 -9.89 8.96 10.95
N HIS A 50 -10.56 8.03 11.63
CA HIS A 50 -10.00 6.71 11.98
C HIS A 50 -9.68 5.88 10.73
N PHE A 51 -10.55 5.96 9.73
CA PHE A 51 -10.32 5.36 8.42
C PHE A 51 -9.06 5.91 7.74
N MET A 52 -8.95 7.23 7.66
CA MET A 52 -7.82 7.90 6.99
C MET A 52 -6.49 7.63 7.69
N ASP A 53 -6.45 7.66 9.02
CA ASP A 53 -5.25 7.37 9.80
C ASP A 53 -4.77 5.94 9.57
N ARG A 54 -5.70 4.97 9.50
CA ARG A 54 -5.38 3.57 9.20
C ARG A 54 -4.78 3.42 7.81
N MET A 55 -5.41 4.01 6.79
CA MET A 55 -4.95 3.91 5.40
C MET A 55 -3.60 4.59 5.18
N LYS A 56 -3.37 5.75 5.81
CA LYS A 56 -2.07 6.42 5.77
C LYS A 56 -0.97 5.64 6.49
N GLY A 57 -1.28 5.03 7.64
CA GLY A 57 -0.32 4.20 8.38
C GLY A 57 0.14 2.98 7.57
N LEU A 58 -0.76 2.36 6.81
CA LEU A 58 -0.42 1.26 5.90
C LEU A 58 0.44 1.74 4.73
N MET A 59 0.09 2.86 4.12
CA MET A 59 0.84 3.42 2.99
C MET A 59 2.32 3.69 3.34
N VAL A 60 2.63 4.07 4.59
CA VAL A 60 4.02 4.24 5.05
C VAL A 60 4.83 2.95 4.90
N SER A 61 4.20 1.79 5.06
CA SER A 61 4.87 0.49 4.84
C SER A 61 4.92 0.15 3.35
N PHE A 62 3.83 0.37 2.62
CA PHE A 62 3.73 0.00 1.20
C PHE A 62 4.75 0.75 0.35
N VAL A 63 4.95 2.04 0.58
CA VAL A 63 5.91 2.87 -0.17
C VAL A 63 7.32 2.30 -0.15
N LEU A 64 7.73 1.61 0.93
CA LEU A 64 9.07 1.02 1.04
C LEU A 64 9.32 -0.12 0.04
N ALA A 65 8.26 -0.65 -0.58
CA ALA A 65 8.35 -1.70 -1.59
C ALA A 65 8.52 -1.17 -3.02
N PHE A 66 8.40 0.14 -3.21
CA PHE A 66 8.40 0.82 -4.50
C PHE A 66 9.68 1.63 -4.69
N ALA A 67 10.01 1.94 -5.94
CA ALA A 67 11.04 2.93 -6.25
C ALA A 67 10.66 4.30 -5.66
N GLU A 68 11.66 5.12 -5.32
CA GLU A 68 11.41 6.42 -4.68
C GLU A 68 10.59 7.33 -5.61
N ASN A 69 9.43 7.78 -5.14
CA ASN A 69 8.63 8.83 -5.79
C ASN A 69 8.11 9.82 -4.74
N LYS A 70 8.99 10.73 -4.33
CA LYS A 70 8.72 11.73 -3.30
C LYS A 70 7.48 12.59 -3.59
N ALA A 71 7.16 12.84 -4.86
CA ALA A 71 6.00 13.65 -5.24
C ALA A 71 4.69 12.89 -4.97
N ALA A 72 4.58 11.65 -5.45
CA ALA A 72 3.42 10.80 -5.24
C ALA A 72 3.22 10.46 -3.74
N GLU A 73 4.29 10.10 -3.04
CA GLU A 73 4.24 9.86 -1.59
C GLU A 73 3.74 11.07 -0.80
N LYS A 74 4.22 12.27 -1.15
CA LYS A 74 3.81 13.51 -0.50
C LYS A 74 2.34 13.81 -0.76
N ALA A 75 1.82 13.49 -1.95
CA ALA A 75 0.40 13.62 -2.25
C ALA A 75 -0.47 12.76 -1.32
N VAL A 76 -0.11 11.47 -1.14
CA VAL A 76 -0.85 10.57 -0.25
C VAL A 76 -0.78 11.04 1.21
N LYS A 77 0.40 11.45 1.69
CA LYS A 77 0.59 11.97 3.06
C LYS A 77 -0.27 13.22 3.31
N LYS A 78 -0.41 14.09 2.32
CA LYS A 78 -1.16 15.37 2.40
C LYS A 78 -2.68 15.25 2.26
N ALA A 79 -3.20 14.13 1.74
CA ALA A 79 -4.64 13.94 1.56
C ALA A 79 -5.41 14.11 2.88
N ARG A 80 -6.51 14.87 2.88
CA ARG A 80 -7.32 15.13 4.09
C ARG A 80 -8.69 14.47 4.07
N THR A 81 -9.11 13.97 2.92
CA THR A 81 -10.39 13.28 2.74
C THR A 81 -10.19 11.92 2.08
N PRO A 82 -11.14 10.99 2.24
CA PRO A 82 -11.11 9.69 1.55
C PRO A 82 -10.91 9.79 0.03
N ASP A 83 -11.57 10.75 -0.63
CA ASP A 83 -11.46 10.96 -2.09
C ASP A 83 -10.09 11.49 -2.51
N GLN A 84 -9.53 12.43 -1.74
CA GLN A 84 -8.18 12.94 -1.96
C GLN A 84 -7.15 11.83 -1.78
N TYR A 85 -7.35 10.96 -0.78
CA TYR A 85 -6.47 9.81 -0.55
C TYR A 85 -6.54 8.84 -1.71
N ARG A 86 -7.75 8.46 -2.15
CA ARG A 86 -7.94 7.51 -3.24
C ARG A 86 -7.28 8.01 -4.53
N THR A 87 -7.54 9.26 -4.90
CA THR A 87 -6.89 9.89 -6.07
C THR A 87 -5.36 9.88 -5.96
N ALA A 88 -4.82 10.21 -4.78
CA ALA A 88 -3.38 10.23 -4.56
C ALA A 88 -2.77 8.81 -4.57
N ALA A 89 -3.48 7.81 -4.05
CA ALA A 89 -3.04 6.42 -4.05
C ALA A 89 -3.06 5.84 -5.47
N ASP A 90 -4.12 6.07 -6.25
CA ASP A 90 -4.20 5.66 -7.65
C ASP A 90 -3.06 6.27 -8.47
N ARG A 91 -2.78 7.57 -8.25
CA ARG A 91 -1.63 8.25 -8.84
C ARG A 91 -0.31 7.60 -8.43
N PHE A 92 -0.14 7.27 -7.15
CA PHE A 92 1.07 6.59 -6.65
C PHE A 92 1.32 5.26 -7.36
N PHE A 93 0.30 4.40 -7.47
CA PHE A 93 0.43 3.11 -8.16
C PHE A 93 0.63 3.26 -9.68
N ALA A 94 0.14 4.35 -10.29
CA ALA A 94 0.33 4.63 -11.71
C ALA A 94 1.73 5.18 -12.02
N GLU A 95 2.27 6.05 -11.16
CA GLU A 95 3.53 6.78 -11.40
C GLU A 95 4.76 6.14 -10.74
N THR A 96 4.59 5.06 -9.96
CA THR A 96 5.68 4.46 -9.19
C THR A 96 5.85 2.99 -9.54
N GLU A 97 7.06 2.61 -9.90
CA GLU A 97 7.40 1.23 -10.20
C GLU A 97 7.74 0.43 -8.95
N TRP A 98 7.48 -0.87 -9.03
CA TRP A 98 7.84 -1.79 -7.96
C TRP A 98 9.38 -1.86 -7.80
N GLY A 99 9.87 -1.80 -6.56
CA GLY A 99 11.29 -1.64 -6.25
C GLY A 99 11.96 -2.86 -5.59
N LEU A 100 11.21 -3.92 -5.24
CA LEU A 100 11.71 -5.11 -4.52
C LEU A 100 11.74 -6.43 -5.33
#